data_AF-A0A954IU63-F1
#
_entry.id   AF-A0A954IU63-F1
#
_cell.length_a   1.000
_cell.length_b   1.000
_cell.length_c   1.000
_cell.angle_alpha   90.00
_cell.angle_beta   90.00
_cell.angle_gamma   90.00
#
_symmetry.space_group_name_H-M   'P 1'
#
loop_
_entity.id
_entity.type
_entity.pdbx_description
1 polymer ?
#
loop_
_entity_poly.entity_id
_entity_poly.type
_entity_poly.pdbx_seq_one_letter_code
_entity_poly.pdbx_strand_id
1 'polypeptide(L)'
;MSLVDASAIQFAVVREDATIECAIVHELERRSALLVASGGCTALALASACPELAQTLVDPNPAQLELVRRKASLLSDREVPPSRFGVGNDDPTALHECGNFERLFRLLRHVLDLFVVASTERARRFETDEAWDDVFDTPYWPRAFELAFSEGMLVTMFGPAAIQHAAPGSYPEYFRGRIEAALRRDDRSSNPYLHHLLLGRYSAEPAAWPEYLRLRADFGAGFAPEIVRGTLLDIRSFEPFDFVGLSNVMDWMDDDACTELAKRLADELQPGAAVLWRQLNDPRDLLGRFDTAFEFDADRDARLLARERSAFYDAVHLGLRR
;
A
#
# COMPACT_ATOMS: atom_id res chain seq x y z
N MET A 1 34.52 -10.23 3.18
CA MET A 1 33.76 -8.97 3.20
C MET A 1 32.29 -9.36 3.16
N SER A 2 31.52 -9.13 4.23
CA SER A 2 30.07 -9.40 4.21
C SER A 2 29.43 -8.25 3.44
N LEU A 3 28.93 -8.52 2.24
CA LEU A 3 28.07 -7.57 1.54
C LEU A 3 26.70 -7.55 2.22
N VAL A 4 26.01 -6.42 2.16
CA VAL A 4 24.63 -6.31 2.63
C VAL A 4 23.74 -6.66 1.45
N ASP A 5 23.17 -7.86 1.46
CA ASP A 5 22.30 -8.31 0.36
C ASP A 5 20.96 -7.55 0.35
N ALA A 6 20.37 -7.43 -0.85
CA ALA A 6 19.01 -6.95 -1.00
C ALA A 6 18.01 -7.97 -0.42
N SER A 7 16.88 -7.50 0.11
CA SER A 7 15.81 -8.42 0.52
C SER A 7 15.18 -9.03 -0.73
N ALA A 8 14.79 -10.29 -0.66
CA ALA A 8 13.95 -10.91 -1.69
C ALA A 8 12.52 -10.32 -1.68
N ILE A 9 12.11 -9.73 -0.56
CA ILE A 9 10.81 -9.06 -0.39
C ILE A 9 10.96 -7.60 -0.80
N GLN A 10 10.14 -7.14 -1.75
CA GLN A 10 10.17 -5.74 -2.17
C GLN A 10 9.39 -4.83 -1.22
N PHE A 11 8.18 -5.24 -0.86
CA PHE A 11 7.25 -4.48 -0.03
C PHE A 11 6.75 -5.37 1.10
N ALA A 12 7.17 -5.10 2.33
CA ALA A 12 6.63 -5.80 3.48
C ALA A 12 5.25 -5.27 3.87
N VAL A 13 4.91 -4.02 3.54
CA VAL A 13 3.60 -3.41 3.79
C VAL A 13 3.03 -2.85 2.48
N VAL A 14 1.76 -3.16 2.19
CA VAL A 14 1.04 -2.47 1.11
C VAL A 14 0.66 -1.09 1.64
N ARG A 15 1.15 -0.04 0.99
CA ARG A 15 0.90 1.35 1.40
C ARG A 15 -0.44 1.83 0.87
N GLU A 16 -1.51 1.08 1.13
CA GLU A 16 -2.87 1.34 0.68
C GLU A 16 -3.83 1.13 1.85
N ASP A 17 -4.72 2.09 2.09
CA ASP A 17 -5.78 1.92 3.10
C ASP A 17 -6.84 0.91 2.68
N ALA A 18 -6.64 -0.34 3.10
CA ALA A 18 -7.50 -1.49 2.80
C ALA A 18 -8.95 -1.35 3.30
N THR A 19 -9.24 -0.39 4.18
CA THR A 19 -10.62 -0.12 4.61
C THR A 19 -11.49 0.40 3.46
N ILE A 20 -10.87 0.98 2.42
CA ILE A 20 -11.54 1.40 1.19
C ILE A 20 -12.03 0.17 0.42
N GLU A 21 -11.16 -0.80 0.17
CA GLU A 21 -11.50 -2.06 -0.49
C GLU A 21 -12.57 -2.81 0.26
N CYS A 22 -12.44 -2.93 1.58
CA CYS A 22 -13.43 -3.61 2.42
C CYS A 22 -14.81 -2.93 2.32
N ALA A 23 -14.85 -1.60 2.33
CA ALA A 23 -16.11 -0.86 2.17
C ALA A 23 -16.74 -1.08 0.81
N ILE A 24 -15.96 -1.05 -0.28
CA ILE A 24 -16.45 -1.24 -1.65
C ILE A 24 -16.95 -2.68 -1.85
N VAL A 25 -16.17 -3.68 -1.43
CA VAL A 25 -16.54 -5.09 -1.51
C VAL A 25 -17.84 -5.35 -0.78
N HIS A 26 -17.99 -4.79 0.43
CA HIS A 26 -19.21 -4.93 1.22
C HIS A 26 -20.41 -4.20 0.60
N GLU A 27 -20.26 -2.91 0.25
CA GLU A 27 -21.32 -2.08 -0.33
C GLU A 27 -21.88 -2.67 -1.63
N LEU A 28 -20.99 -3.21 -2.46
CA LEU A 28 -21.33 -3.74 -3.77
C LEU A 28 -21.62 -5.25 -3.75
N GLU A 29 -21.63 -5.90 -2.59
CA GLU A 29 -21.89 -7.32 -2.39
C GLU A 29 -20.99 -8.26 -3.22
N ARG A 30 -19.71 -7.91 -3.33
CA ARG A 30 -18.70 -8.65 -4.13
C ARG A 30 -18.36 -9.99 -3.47
N ARG A 31 -18.16 -11.03 -4.27
CA ARG A 31 -17.89 -12.40 -3.83
C ARG A 31 -16.59 -12.98 -4.39
N SER A 32 -15.99 -12.37 -5.40
CA SER A 32 -14.79 -12.86 -6.06
C SER A 32 -13.84 -11.73 -6.42
N ALA A 33 -12.69 -11.68 -5.74
CA ALA A 33 -11.69 -10.64 -5.90
C ALA A 33 -10.40 -11.13 -6.53
N LEU A 34 -9.87 -10.37 -7.49
CA LEU A 34 -8.48 -10.46 -7.95
C LEU A 34 -7.68 -9.29 -7.38
N LEU A 35 -6.54 -9.58 -6.73
CA LEU A 35 -5.70 -8.57 -6.09
C LEU A 35 -4.23 -8.77 -6.44
N VAL A 36 -3.49 -7.67 -6.57
CA VAL A 36 -2.03 -7.70 -6.53
C VAL A 36 -1.58 -8.08 -5.11
N ALA A 37 -0.75 -9.12 -4.97
CA ALA A 37 -0.43 -9.67 -3.66
C ALA A 37 0.44 -8.71 -2.82
N SER A 38 1.56 -8.24 -3.37
CA SER A 38 2.47 -7.29 -2.71
C SER A 38 2.78 -7.70 -1.26
N GLY A 39 2.70 -6.78 -0.30
CA GLY A 39 2.85 -7.07 1.13
C GLY A 39 1.65 -7.78 1.79
N GLY A 40 0.57 -8.05 1.06
CA GLY A 40 -0.62 -8.80 1.51
C GLY A 40 -1.64 -8.05 2.36
N CYS A 41 -1.39 -6.79 2.72
CA CYS A 41 -2.23 -6.08 3.70
C CYS A 41 -3.70 -5.97 3.25
N THR A 42 -3.95 -5.67 1.96
CA THR A 42 -5.30 -5.58 1.40
C THR A 42 -6.01 -6.92 1.41
N ALA A 43 -5.34 -7.98 0.95
CA ALA A 43 -5.88 -9.34 0.93
C ALA A 43 -6.24 -9.86 2.34
N LEU A 44 -5.35 -9.63 3.32
CA LEU A 44 -5.57 -10.02 4.71
C LEU A 44 -6.71 -9.22 5.35
N ALA A 45 -6.84 -7.92 5.04
CA ALA A 45 -7.94 -7.09 5.54
C ALA A 45 -9.28 -7.55 4.97
N LEU A 46 -9.34 -7.82 3.66
CA LEU A 46 -10.54 -8.37 3.02
C LEU A 46 -10.90 -9.76 3.57
N ALA A 47 -9.92 -10.62 3.84
CA ALA A 47 -10.17 -11.93 4.44
C ALA A 47 -10.70 -11.83 5.88
N SER A 48 -10.28 -10.82 6.65
CA SER A 48 -10.83 -10.52 7.96
C SER A 48 -12.25 -9.94 7.89
N ALA A 49 -12.47 -8.93 7.04
CA ALA A 49 -13.71 -8.17 6.98
C ALA A 49 -14.81 -8.86 6.16
N CYS A 50 -14.43 -9.70 5.20
CA CYS A 50 -15.30 -10.41 4.28
C CYS A 50 -14.85 -11.87 4.14
N PRO A 51 -15.05 -12.73 5.16
CA PRO A 51 -14.52 -14.11 5.17
C PRO A 51 -15.03 -15.02 4.04
N GLU A 52 -16.17 -14.67 3.44
CA GLU A 52 -16.76 -15.41 2.31
C GLU A 52 -16.22 -14.98 0.94
N LEU A 53 -15.42 -13.90 0.87
CA LEU A 53 -14.84 -13.42 -0.38
C LEU A 53 -13.80 -14.40 -0.91
N ALA A 54 -14.06 -15.00 -2.06
CA ALA A 54 -13.05 -15.77 -2.78
C ALA A 54 -11.97 -14.80 -3.30
N GLN A 55 -10.70 -15.10 -3.04
CA GLN A 55 -9.60 -14.24 -3.44
C GLN A 55 -8.60 -14.99 -4.33
N THR A 56 -8.19 -14.33 -5.41
CA THR A 56 -7.03 -14.69 -6.23
C THR A 56 -5.96 -13.61 -6.05
N LEU A 57 -4.74 -14.01 -5.72
CA LEU A 57 -3.62 -13.10 -5.56
C LEU A 57 -2.60 -13.32 -6.67
N VAL A 58 -2.20 -12.23 -7.31
CA VAL A 58 -1.21 -12.24 -8.40
C VAL A 58 0.02 -11.41 -8.02
N ASP A 59 1.21 -11.98 -8.20
CA ASP A 59 2.47 -11.25 -8.03
C ASP A 59 3.60 -11.97 -8.81
N PRO A 60 4.48 -11.24 -9.53
CA PRO A 60 5.59 -11.86 -10.23
C PRO A 60 6.69 -12.34 -9.27
N ASN A 61 6.79 -11.72 -8.08
CA ASN A 61 7.79 -12.05 -7.08
C ASN A 61 7.29 -13.18 -6.15
N PRO A 62 7.88 -14.39 -6.23
CA PRO A 62 7.45 -15.51 -5.37
C PRO A 62 7.69 -15.24 -3.88
N ALA A 63 8.63 -14.36 -3.51
CA ALA A 63 8.86 -14.00 -2.11
C ALA A 63 7.72 -13.17 -1.52
N GLN A 64 7.01 -12.37 -2.34
CA GLN A 64 5.82 -11.65 -1.89
C GLN A 64 4.66 -12.62 -1.61
N LEU A 65 4.43 -13.56 -2.53
CA LEU A 65 3.42 -14.61 -2.35
C LEU A 65 3.68 -15.44 -1.08
N GLU A 66 4.95 -15.78 -0.81
CA GLU A 66 5.33 -16.49 0.40
C GLU A 66 5.18 -15.64 1.67
N LEU A 67 5.50 -14.35 1.60
CA LEU A 67 5.27 -13.41 2.71
C LEU A 67 3.78 -13.37 3.09
N VAL A 68 2.88 -13.31 2.10
CA VAL A 68 1.43 -13.31 2.33
C VAL A 68 1.00 -14.58 3.06
N ARG A 69 1.44 -15.77 2.61
CA ARG A 69 1.14 -17.04 3.27
C ARG A 69 1.65 -17.08 4.71
N ARG A 70 2.88 -16.63 4.93
CA ARG A 70 3.48 -16.56 6.26
C ARG A 70 2.69 -15.64 7.18
N LYS A 71 2.29 -14.46 6.70
CA LYS A 71 1.45 -13.52 7.48
C LYS A 71 0.09 -14.12 7.82
N ALA A 72 -0.59 -14.75 6.85
CA ALA A 72 -1.87 -15.41 7.09
C ALA A 72 -1.77 -16.53 8.14
N SER A 73 -0.74 -17.37 8.04
CA SER A 73 -0.48 -18.44 9.00
C SER A 73 -0.29 -17.90 10.42
N LEU A 74 0.54 -16.86 10.57
CA LEU A 74 0.81 -16.23 11.86
C LEU A 74 -0.38 -15.42 12.40
N LEU A 75 -1.21 -14.87 11.51
CA LEU A 75 -2.42 -14.14 11.90
C LEU A 75 -3.48 -15.10 12.48
N SER A 76 -3.61 -16.29 11.89
CA SER A 76 -4.53 -17.35 12.31
C SER A 76 -4.17 -17.99 13.65
N ASP A 77 -2.88 -18.05 13.99
CA ASP A 77 -2.42 -18.58 15.27
C ASP A 77 -2.54 -17.52 16.36
N ARG A 78 -3.53 -17.65 17.26
CA ARG A 78 -3.82 -16.66 18.31
C ARG A 78 -2.70 -16.49 19.34
N GLU A 79 -1.81 -17.47 19.47
CA GLU A 79 -0.67 -17.41 20.40
C GLU A 79 0.46 -16.51 19.89
N VAL A 80 0.51 -16.24 18.58
CA VAL A 80 1.52 -15.35 18.00
C VAL A 80 1.28 -13.92 18.49
N PRO A 81 2.24 -13.22 19.10
CA PRO A 81 2.00 -11.85 19.54
C PRO A 81 1.98 -10.86 18.35
N PRO A 82 1.16 -9.80 18.39
CA PRO A 82 1.15 -8.75 17.34
C PRO A 82 2.52 -8.10 17.11
N SER A 83 3.45 -8.17 18.07
CA SER A 83 4.84 -7.68 17.92
C SER A 83 5.62 -8.35 16.78
N ARG A 84 5.21 -9.54 16.32
CA ARG A 84 5.78 -10.18 15.11
C ARG A 84 5.44 -9.41 13.83
N PHE A 85 4.37 -8.62 13.86
CA PHE A 85 3.97 -7.70 12.80
C PHE A 85 4.45 -6.26 13.07
N GLY A 86 5.31 -6.03 14.07
CA GLY A 86 5.84 -4.69 14.38
C GLY A 86 4.98 -3.85 15.32
N VAL A 87 4.02 -4.45 16.04
CA VAL A 87 3.31 -3.74 17.12
C VAL A 87 4.22 -3.55 18.33
N GLY A 88 4.48 -2.30 18.71
CA GLY A 88 5.34 -1.95 19.84
C GLY A 88 6.82 -2.30 19.66
N ASN A 89 7.22 -2.87 18.52
CA ASN A 89 8.55 -3.41 18.24
C ASN A 89 9.07 -2.89 16.89
N ASP A 90 10.26 -2.30 16.87
CA ASP A 90 10.94 -1.76 15.69
C ASP A 90 12.04 -2.69 15.13
N ASP A 91 12.01 -3.98 15.51
CA ASP A 91 12.90 -5.02 14.97
C ASP A 91 12.89 -5.01 13.42
N PRO A 92 14.05 -4.75 12.77
CA PRO A 92 14.14 -4.67 11.32
C PRO A 92 13.89 -6.02 10.61
N THR A 93 13.80 -7.12 11.36
CA THR A 93 13.46 -8.46 10.87
C THR A 93 11.98 -8.82 11.04
N ALA A 94 11.18 -7.95 11.66
CA ALA A 94 9.74 -8.12 11.78
C ALA A 94 9.05 -8.19 10.42
N LEU A 95 7.86 -8.81 10.37
CA LEU A 95 7.15 -9.08 9.11
C LEU A 95 6.80 -7.82 8.31
N HIS A 96 6.75 -6.66 8.95
CA HIS A 96 6.44 -5.37 8.34
C HIS A 96 7.67 -4.48 8.18
N GLU A 97 8.87 -4.99 8.43
CA GLU A 97 10.13 -4.25 8.27
C GLU A 97 11.14 -5.00 7.38
N CYS A 98 10.80 -6.20 6.91
CA CYS A 98 11.73 -7.09 6.19
C CYS A 98 11.86 -6.82 4.68
N GLY A 99 11.13 -5.84 4.12
CA GLY A 99 11.13 -5.54 2.69
C GLY A 99 12.13 -4.45 2.30
N ASN A 100 12.43 -4.36 1.01
CA ASN A 100 13.34 -3.33 0.46
C ASN A 100 12.77 -1.92 0.70
N PHE A 101 11.48 -1.69 0.46
CA PHE A 101 10.89 -0.37 0.68
C PHE A 101 10.96 0.07 2.14
N GLU A 102 10.83 -0.85 3.09
CA GLU A 102 10.98 -0.57 4.51
C GLU A 102 12.42 -0.19 4.88
N ARG A 103 13.43 -0.69 4.15
CA ARG A 103 14.83 -0.20 4.30
C ARG A 103 14.94 1.27 3.92
N LEU A 104 14.16 1.73 2.94
CA LEU A 104 14.12 3.14 2.55
C LEU A 104 13.57 4.01 3.68
N PHE A 105 12.49 3.56 4.33
CA PHE A 105 11.96 4.28 5.49
C PHE A 105 12.91 4.22 6.69
N ARG A 106 13.66 3.13 6.89
CA ARG A 106 14.75 3.13 7.89
C ARG A 106 15.82 4.16 7.59
N LEU A 107 16.24 4.30 6.33
CA LEU A 107 17.17 5.36 5.93
C LEU A 107 16.58 6.74 6.26
N LEU A 108 15.32 7.00 5.90
CA LEU A 108 14.64 8.25 6.25
C LEU A 108 14.67 8.49 7.75
N ARG A 109 14.24 7.50 8.57
CA ARG A 109 14.23 7.60 10.03
C ARG A 109 15.62 7.89 10.61
N HIS A 110 16.68 7.26 10.10
CA HIS A 110 18.04 7.55 10.54
C HIS A 110 18.47 8.98 10.23
N VAL A 111 18.12 9.53 9.06
CA VAL A 111 18.39 10.93 8.73
C VAL A 111 17.60 11.85 9.66
N LEU A 112 16.32 11.54 9.91
CA LEU A 112 15.49 12.31 10.84
C LEU A 112 16.06 12.31 12.26
N ASP A 113 16.50 11.16 12.76
CA ASP A 113 17.09 11.02 14.11
C ASP A 113 18.37 11.83 14.28
N LEU A 114 19.17 11.94 13.22
CA LEU A 114 20.44 12.66 13.26
C LEU A 114 20.29 14.18 13.11
N PHE A 115 19.34 14.63 12.28
CA PHE A 115 19.34 16.02 11.79
C PHE A 115 18.03 16.79 11.97
N VAL A 116 16.91 16.12 12.28
CA VAL A 116 15.58 16.75 12.26
C VAL A 116 14.86 16.62 13.60
N VAL A 117 14.48 15.40 13.98
CA VAL A 117 13.67 15.12 15.17
C VAL A 117 13.97 13.70 15.68
N ALA A 118 14.29 13.58 16.96
CA ALA A 118 14.62 12.29 17.57
C ALA A 118 13.43 11.31 17.58
N SER A 119 13.70 10.01 17.52
CA SER A 119 12.67 8.95 17.55
C SER A 119 11.74 9.03 18.77
N THR A 120 12.25 9.39 19.95
CA THR A 120 11.47 9.56 21.18
C THR A 120 10.49 10.73 21.07
N GLU A 121 10.91 11.83 20.44
CA GLU A 121 10.06 12.99 20.20
C GLU A 121 8.99 12.67 19.14
N ARG A 122 9.35 11.98 18.06
CA ARG A 122 8.37 11.49 17.08
C ARG A 122 7.30 10.63 17.73
N ALA A 123 7.69 9.68 18.59
CA ALA A 123 6.75 8.82 19.31
C ALA A 123 5.84 9.62 20.25
N ARG A 124 6.41 10.53 21.05
CA ARG A 124 5.65 11.40 21.96
C ARG A 124 4.60 12.21 21.19
N ARG A 125 4.94 12.77 20.03
CA ARG A 125 3.99 13.57 19.24
C ARG A 125 2.81 12.78 18.73
N PHE A 126 3.00 11.51 18.36
CA PHE A 126 1.88 10.62 18.06
C PHE A 126 1.02 10.32 19.30
N GLU A 127 1.63 10.11 20.47
CA GLU A 127 0.92 9.82 21.72
C GLU A 127 0.12 11.01 22.25
N THR A 128 0.64 12.22 22.07
CA THR A 128 0.07 13.48 22.58
C THR A 128 -0.74 14.25 21.54
N ASP A 129 -0.81 13.72 20.31
CA ASP A 129 -1.39 14.40 19.15
C ASP A 129 -0.83 15.83 18.97
N GLU A 130 0.47 16.01 19.15
CA GLU A 130 1.12 17.30 18.93
C GLU A 130 1.23 17.61 17.42
N ALA A 131 1.24 18.89 17.06
CA ALA A 131 1.45 19.35 15.69
C ALA A 131 2.89 19.05 15.22
N TRP A 132 3.15 19.12 13.91
CA TRP A 132 4.46 18.82 13.32
C TRP A 132 5.07 19.99 12.55
N ASP A 133 4.39 21.14 12.49
CA ASP A 133 4.82 22.34 11.76
C ASP A 133 6.25 22.77 12.06
N ASP A 134 6.62 22.80 13.33
CA ASP A 134 7.97 23.18 13.79
C ASP A 134 9.05 22.18 13.33
N VAL A 135 8.68 20.91 13.12
CA VAL A 135 9.58 19.89 12.54
C VAL A 135 9.78 20.17 11.05
N PHE A 136 8.72 20.54 10.33
CA PHE A 136 8.78 20.85 8.90
C PHE A 136 9.64 22.08 8.61
N ASP A 137 9.63 23.05 9.53
CA ASP A 137 10.42 24.28 9.45
C ASP A 137 11.93 24.05 9.65
N THR A 138 12.35 22.86 10.08
CA THR A 138 13.77 22.55 10.21
C THR A 138 14.47 22.49 8.85
N PRO A 139 15.66 23.10 8.67
CA PRO A 139 16.34 23.13 7.37
C PRO A 139 16.66 21.74 6.78
N TYR A 140 16.81 20.73 7.63
CA TYR A 140 17.13 19.36 7.23
C TYR A 140 15.91 18.52 6.87
N TRP A 141 14.69 18.95 7.20
CA TRP A 141 13.46 18.24 6.85
C TRP A 141 13.35 17.93 5.34
N PRO A 142 13.40 18.92 4.41
CA PRO A 142 13.36 18.62 2.98
C PRO A 142 14.56 17.78 2.50
N ARG A 143 15.74 17.96 3.11
CA ARG A 143 16.95 17.21 2.75
C ARG A 143 16.81 15.72 3.07
N ALA A 144 16.06 15.36 4.11
CA ALA A 144 15.80 13.97 4.44
C ALA A 144 15.06 13.24 3.30
N PHE A 145 14.11 13.92 2.65
CA PHE A 145 13.39 13.37 1.49
C PHE A 145 14.27 13.33 0.23
N GLU A 146 15.10 14.35 0.00
CA GLU A 146 16.07 14.33 -1.11
C GLU A 146 17.03 13.14 -1.02
N LEU A 147 17.46 12.78 0.20
CA LEU A 147 18.33 11.62 0.42
C LEU A 147 17.58 10.29 0.26
N ALA A 148 16.42 10.15 0.90
CA ALA A 148 15.67 8.90 0.90
C ALA A 148 15.01 8.61 -0.45
N PHE A 149 14.42 9.61 -1.11
CA PHE A 149 13.62 9.43 -2.32
C PHE A 149 14.28 10.00 -3.58
N SER A 150 15.62 10.09 -3.59
CA SER A 150 16.35 10.43 -4.82
C SER A 150 16.07 9.41 -5.92
N GLU A 151 16.07 9.86 -7.18
CA GLU A 151 15.89 8.98 -8.34
C GLU A 151 16.91 7.84 -8.35
N GLY A 152 18.18 8.13 -8.05
CA GLY A 152 19.23 7.12 -8.00
C GLY A 152 18.93 6.01 -6.98
N MET A 153 18.41 6.37 -5.81
CA MET A 153 17.98 5.39 -4.80
C MET A 153 16.79 4.58 -5.30
N LEU A 154 15.75 5.24 -5.82
CA LEU A 154 14.53 4.58 -6.29
C LEU A 154 14.81 3.63 -7.46
N VAL A 155 15.58 4.05 -8.46
CA VAL A 155 15.96 3.18 -9.59
C VAL A 155 16.82 2.01 -9.13
N THR A 156 17.73 2.22 -8.18
CA THR A 156 18.56 1.13 -7.64
C THR A 156 17.70 0.08 -6.92
N MET A 157 16.65 0.51 -6.22
CA MET A 157 15.81 -0.38 -5.42
C MET A 157 14.67 -1.03 -6.19
N PHE A 158 14.08 -0.32 -7.15
CA PHE A 158 12.84 -0.70 -7.82
C PHE A 158 12.96 -0.81 -9.34
N GLY A 159 14.11 -0.44 -9.91
CA GLY A 159 14.31 -0.36 -11.35
C GLY A 159 13.75 0.92 -11.98
N PRO A 160 14.05 1.17 -13.27
CA PRO A 160 13.65 2.39 -13.95
C PRO A 160 12.13 2.50 -14.15
N ALA A 161 11.43 1.38 -14.26
CA ALA A 161 9.98 1.34 -14.44
C ALA A 161 9.21 2.02 -13.29
N ALA A 162 9.78 2.03 -12.08
CA ALA A 162 9.14 2.60 -10.89
C ALA A 162 9.06 4.13 -10.91
N ILE A 163 9.81 4.80 -11.78
CA ILE A 163 9.84 6.28 -11.88
C ILE A 163 9.55 6.79 -13.28
N GLN A 164 9.26 5.90 -14.24
CA GLN A 164 9.37 6.19 -15.68
C GLN A 164 8.41 7.28 -16.19
N HIS A 165 7.27 7.47 -15.52
CA HIS A 165 6.23 8.43 -15.92
C HIS A 165 6.22 9.70 -15.09
N ALA A 166 6.89 9.68 -13.94
CA ALA A 166 6.98 10.84 -13.06
C ALA A 166 7.84 11.93 -13.70
N ALA A 167 7.55 13.19 -13.36
CA ALA A 167 8.44 14.29 -13.74
C ALA A 167 9.84 14.05 -13.12
N PRO A 168 10.94 14.23 -13.86
CA PRO A 168 12.28 14.00 -13.33
C PRO A 168 12.54 14.80 -12.04
N GLY A 169 13.06 14.13 -11.03
CA GLY A 169 13.40 14.68 -9.72
C GLY A 169 12.21 14.99 -8.81
N SER A 170 10.98 14.61 -9.18
CA SER A 170 9.77 14.98 -8.43
C SER A 170 9.56 14.23 -7.12
N TYR A 171 10.05 12.99 -6.99
CA TYR A 171 9.74 12.11 -5.85
C TYR A 171 10.06 12.67 -4.46
N PRO A 172 11.20 13.33 -4.22
CA PRO A 172 11.48 13.94 -2.92
C PRO A 172 10.39 14.92 -2.48
N GLU A 173 10.04 15.86 -3.36
CA GLU A 173 9.03 16.88 -3.08
C GLU A 173 7.63 16.27 -3.00
N TYR A 174 7.32 15.32 -3.89
CA TYR A 174 6.08 14.58 -3.88
C TYR A 174 5.85 13.90 -2.53
N PHE A 175 6.75 13.00 -2.10
CA PHE A 175 6.58 12.28 -0.84
C PHE A 175 6.61 13.20 0.38
N ARG A 176 7.43 14.25 0.36
CA ARG A 176 7.46 15.28 1.41
C ARG A 176 6.08 15.92 1.57
N GLY A 177 5.54 16.50 0.50
CA GLY A 177 4.23 17.18 0.54
C GLY A 177 3.10 16.23 0.95
N ARG A 178 3.13 14.98 0.47
CA ARG A 178 2.16 13.94 0.84
C ARG A 178 2.21 13.60 2.33
N ILE A 179 3.40 13.41 2.89
CA ILE A 179 3.58 13.06 4.31
C ILE A 179 3.27 14.25 5.23
N GLU A 180 3.67 15.46 4.85
CA GLU A 180 3.28 16.69 5.54
C GLU A 180 1.75 16.85 5.57
N ALA A 181 1.07 16.68 4.44
CA ALA A 181 -0.38 16.75 4.38
C ALA A 181 -1.05 15.72 5.30
N ALA A 182 -0.53 14.49 5.35
CA ALA A 182 -1.06 13.45 6.22
C ALA A 182 -0.81 13.72 7.72
N LEU A 183 0.36 14.26 8.06
CA LEU A 183 0.68 14.69 9.43
C LEU A 183 -0.09 15.94 9.88
N ARG A 184 -0.79 16.63 8.96
CA ARG A 184 -1.70 17.75 9.29
C ARG A 184 -3.15 17.34 9.49
N ARG A 185 -3.48 16.06 9.25
CA ARG A 185 -4.84 15.56 9.45
C ARG A 185 -5.13 15.33 10.93
N ASP A 186 -6.41 15.38 11.27
CA ASP A 186 -6.92 15.11 12.62
C ASP A 186 -6.74 13.64 13.03
N ASP A 187 -6.57 12.73 12.07
CA ASP A 187 -6.41 11.29 12.32
C ASP A 187 -4.94 10.83 12.46
N ARG A 188 -3.97 11.75 12.42
CA ARG A 188 -2.52 11.45 12.38
C ARG A 188 -2.05 10.54 13.51
N SER A 189 -2.50 10.78 14.74
CA SER A 189 -2.14 10.02 15.95
C SER A 189 -2.63 8.58 15.91
N SER A 190 -3.68 8.31 15.15
CA SER A 190 -4.24 6.97 14.95
C SER A 190 -3.88 6.33 13.60
N ASN A 191 -3.07 7.00 12.78
CA ASN A 191 -2.78 6.54 11.42
C ASN A 191 -1.67 5.47 11.42
N PRO A 192 -1.98 4.19 11.11
CA PRO A 192 -0.99 3.11 11.16
C PRO A 192 0.16 3.30 10.16
N TYR A 193 -0.09 3.95 9.01
CA TYR A 193 0.90 4.16 7.97
C TYR A 193 1.94 5.21 8.34
N LEU A 194 1.52 6.25 9.07
CA LEU A 194 2.42 7.28 9.61
C LEU A 194 3.26 6.74 10.76
N HIS A 195 2.65 5.99 11.67
CA HIS A 195 3.37 5.29 12.76
C HIS A 195 4.47 4.41 12.19
N HIS A 196 4.11 3.52 11.26
CA HIS A 196 5.07 2.61 10.66
C HIS A 196 6.18 3.34 9.87
N LEU A 197 5.83 4.39 9.12
CA LEU A 197 6.81 5.16 8.35
C LEU A 197 7.81 5.89 9.25
N LEU A 198 7.34 6.62 10.25
CA LEU A 198 8.16 7.50 11.09
C LEU A 198 8.76 6.82 12.32
N LEU A 199 8.18 5.72 12.79
CA LEU A 199 8.65 4.98 13.97
C LEU A 199 9.19 3.58 13.65
N GLY A 200 8.89 3.01 12.47
CA GLY A 200 9.25 1.62 12.14
C GLY A 200 8.42 0.56 12.86
N ARG A 201 7.37 0.98 13.56
CA ARG A 201 6.49 0.14 14.38
C ARG A 201 5.10 0.76 14.48
N TYR A 202 4.12 -0.02 14.89
CA TYR A 202 2.80 0.49 15.29
C TYR A 202 2.76 0.78 16.78
N SER A 203 1.81 1.62 17.19
CA SER A 203 1.50 1.83 18.61
C SER A 203 1.18 0.51 19.32
N ALA A 204 1.42 0.45 20.63
CA ALA A 204 0.89 -0.62 21.46
C ALA A 204 -0.65 -0.60 21.50
N GLU A 205 -1.25 0.58 21.29
CA GLU A 205 -2.69 0.76 21.24
C GLU A 205 -3.28 0.31 19.89
N PRO A 206 -4.34 -0.52 19.88
CA PRO A 206 -4.95 -1.04 18.65
C PRO A 206 -5.50 0.00 17.68
N ALA A 207 -5.74 1.24 18.15
CA ALA A 207 -6.29 2.31 17.33
C ALA A 207 -5.42 2.60 16.09
N ALA A 208 -4.10 2.48 16.21
CA ALA A 208 -3.12 2.71 15.15
C ALA A 208 -2.56 1.43 14.54
N TRP A 209 -3.36 0.35 14.53
CA TRP A 209 -3.00 -0.90 13.87
C TRP A 209 -3.62 -0.98 12.46
N PRO A 210 -2.95 -1.66 11.51
CA PRO A 210 -3.55 -2.11 10.27
C PRO A 210 -4.86 -2.88 10.51
N GLU A 211 -5.81 -2.76 9.58
CA GLU A 211 -7.18 -3.26 9.74
C GLU A 211 -7.22 -4.77 10.07
N TYR A 212 -6.48 -5.60 9.34
CA TYR A 212 -6.45 -7.05 9.60
C TYR A 212 -5.84 -7.42 10.96
N LEU A 213 -5.00 -6.57 11.55
CA LEU A 213 -4.49 -6.80 12.91
C LEU A 213 -5.54 -6.41 13.95
N ARG A 214 -6.37 -5.39 13.68
CA ARG A 214 -7.52 -5.03 14.53
C ARG A 214 -8.59 -6.12 14.50
N LEU A 215 -8.88 -6.65 13.30
CA LEU A 215 -9.85 -7.71 13.04
C LEU A 215 -9.24 -9.11 13.17
N ARG A 216 -8.11 -9.25 13.87
CA ARG A 216 -7.41 -10.53 13.98
C ARG A 216 -8.27 -11.61 14.63
N ALA A 217 -9.14 -11.24 15.56
CA ALA A 217 -10.04 -12.19 16.22
C ALA A 217 -11.02 -12.85 15.23
N ASP A 218 -11.30 -12.19 14.11
CA ASP A 218 -12.23 -12.63 13.07
C ASP A 218 -11.51 -13.29 11.88
N PHE A 219 -10.17 -13.23 11.85
CA PHE A 219 -9.38 -13.89 10.80
C PHE A 219 -9.48 -15.42 10.93
N GLY A 220 -10.15 -16.04 9.97
CA GLY A 220 -10.35 -17.48 9.94
C GLY A 220 -9.09 -18.24 9.52
N ALA A 221 -8.87 -19.40 10.14
CA ALA A 221 -7.78 -20.32 9.75
C ALA A 221 -7.91 -20.91 8.33
N GLY A 222 -9.03 -20.64 7.64
CA GLY A 222 -9.34 -21.13 6.31
C GLY A 222 -8.91 -20.21 5.16
N PHE A 223 -8.22 -19.10 5.41
CA PHE A 223 -7.74 -18.22 4.34
C PHE A 223 -6.74 -18.94 3.44
N ALA A 224 -7.21 -19.37 2.27
CA ALA A 224 -6.46 -20.10 1.27
C ALA A 224 -6.76 -19.52 -0.12
N PRO A 225 -6.22 -18.35 -0.47
CA PRO A 225 -6.46 -17.73 -1.77
C PRO A 225 -5.84 -18.56 -2.90
N GLU A 226 -6.41 -18.45 -4.10
CA GLU A 226 -5.72 -18.90 -5.31
C GLU A 226 -4.49 -18.01 -5.53
N ILE A 227 -3.38 -18.61 -5.95
CA ILE A 227 -2.11 -17.90 -6.15
C ILE A 227 -1.67 -18.03 -7.60
N VAL A 228 -1.52 -16.88 -8.25
CA VAL A 228 -0.97 -16.77 -9.61
C VAL A 228 0.41 -16.12 -9.53
N ARG A 229 1.44 -16.85 -9.95
CA ARG A 229 2.77 -16.26 -10.13
C ARG A 229 2.83 -15.62 -11.51
N GLY A 230 2.80 -14.30 -11.55
CA GLY A 230 2.77 -13.53 -12.80
C GLY A 230 2.32 -12.10 -12.55
N THR A 231 2.06 -11.40 -13.63
CA THR A 231 1.47 -10.06 -13.66
C THR A 231 -0.04 -10.14 -13.92
N LEU A 232 -0.75 -9.02 -13.83
CA LEU A 232 -2.18 -8.97 -14.20
C LEU A 232 -2.42 -9.39 -15.66
N LEU A 233 -1.47 -9.17 -16.56
CA LEU A 233 -1.57 -9.59 -17.95
C LEU A 233 -1.44 -11.12 -18.12
N ASP A 234 -0.91 -11.84 -17.12
CA ASP A 234 -0.80 -13.30 -17.12
C ASP A 234 -2.08 -14.00 -16.61
N ILE A 235 -3.07 -13.23 -16.14
CA ILE A 235 -4.37 -13.77 -15.73
C ILE A 235 -5.08 -14.35 -16.94
N ARG A 236 -5.57 -15.60 -16.83
CA ARG A 236 -6.17 -16.33 -17.96
C ARG A 236 -7.50 -15.75 -18.42
N SER A 237 -8.32 -15.31 -17.48
CA SER A 237 -9.61 -14.68 -17.73
C SER A 237 -10.00 -13.82 -16.54
N PHE A 238 -10.55 -12.63 -16.78
CA PHE A 238 -11.14 -11.79 -15.74
C PHE A 238 -12.61 -12.11 -15.46
N GLU A 239 -13.27 -12.93 -16.29
CA GLU A 239 -14.69 -13.31 -16.18
C GLU A 239 -15.14 -13.77 -14.77
N PRO A 240 -14.33 -14.52 -13.99
CA PRO A 240 -14.75 -15.00 -12.68
C PRO A 240 -14.76 -13.93 -11.57
N PHE A 241 -14.24 -12.74 -11.81
CA PHE A 241 -14.07 -11.70 -10.78
C PHE A 241 -15.17 -10.65 -10.86
N ASP A 242 -15.71 -10.27 -9.70
CA ASP A 242 -16.64 -9.15 -9.57
C ASP A 242 -16.00 -7.92 -8.89
N PHE A 243 -14.77 -8.08 -8.36
CA PHE A 243 -13.90 -7.03 -7.88
C PHE A 243 -12.45 -7.25 -8.36
N VAL A 244 -11.80 -6.23 -8.90
CA VAL A 244 -10.38 -6.27 -9.28
C VAL A 244 -9.65 -5.08 -8.66
N GLY A 245 -8.72 -5.36 -7.76
CA GLY A 245 -7.81 -4.36 -7.18
C GLY A 245 -6.49 -4.34 -7.92
N LEU A 246 -6.23 -3.29 -8.70
CA LEU A 246 -5.00 -3.15 -9.48
C LEU A 246 -3.83 -2.57 -8.66
N SER A 247 -4.05 -2.19 -7.40
CA SER A 247 -3.07 -1.44 -6.61
C SER A 247 -2.65 -0.17 -7.38
N ASN A 248 -1.35 0.09 -7.51
CA ASN A 248 -0.81 1.17 -8.32
C ASN A 248 0.09 0.66 -9.46
N VAL A 249 -0.12 -0.59 -9.89
CA VAL A 249 0.74 -1.24 -10.89
C VAL A 249 0.74 -0.54 -12.25
N MET A 250 -0.31 0.22 -12.56
CA MET A 250 -0.37 0.99 -13.81
C MET A 250 0.68 2.10 -13.86
N ASP A 251 1.12 2.64 -12.71
CA ASP A 251 2.24 3.59 -12.63
C ASP A 251 3.58 2.95 -13.06
N TRP A 252 3.66 1.62 -13.10
CA TRP A 252 4.85 0.84 -13.46
C TRP A 252 4.77 0.27 -14.88
N MET A 253 3.59 0.30 -15.49
CA MET A 253 3.33 -0.22 -16.82
C MET A 253 3.60 0.86 -17.88
N ASP A 254 4.16 0.44 -19.01
CA ASP A 254 4.17 1.27 -20.22
C ASP A 254 2.74 1.44 -20.77
N ASP A 255 2.60 2.32 -21.77
CA ASP A 255 1.28 2.67 -22.31
C ASP A 255 0.60 1.50 -23.04
N ASP A 256 1.38 0.63 -23.68
CA ASP A 256 0.87 -0.56 -24.38
C ASP A 256 0.30 -1.56 -23.37
N ALA A 257 1.02 -1.84 -22.28
CA ALA A 257 0.57 -2.71 -21.20
C ALA A 257 -0.67 -2.15 -20.48
N CYS A 258 -0.72 -0.85 -20.20
CA CYS A 258 -1.91 -0.20 -19.64
C CYS A 258 -3.14 -0.34 -20.57
N THR A 259 -2.94 -0.13 -21.87
CA THR A 259 -4.01 -0.22 -22.87
C THR A 259 -4.52 -1.65 -23.01
N GLU A 260 -3.62 -2.63 -23.06
CA GLU A 260 -3.99 -4.05 -23.10
C GLU A 260 -4.74 -4.46 -21.83
N LEU A 261 -4.26 -4.07 -20.65
CA LEU A 261 -4.95 -4.38 -19.40
C LEU A 261 -6.36 -3.78 -19.35
N ALA A 262 -6.51 -2.50 -19.69
CA ALA A 262 -7.82 -1.83 -19.71
C ALA A 262 -8.78 -2.49 -20.69
N LYS A 263 -8.29 -2.85 -21.89
CA LYS A 263 -9.07 -3.57 -22.89
C LYS A 263 -9.53 -4.94 -22.38
N ARG A 264 -8.62 -5.74 -21.81
CA ARG A 264 -8.98 -7.05 -21.25
C ARG A 264 -10.02 -6.95 -20.13
N LEU A 265 -9.89 -5.97 -19.24
CA LEU A 265 -10.88 -5.70 -18.20
C LEU A 265 -12.24 -5.32 -18.80
N ALA A 266 -12.27 -4.51 -19.87
CA ALA A 266 -13.50 -4.14 -20.58
C ALA A 266 -14.15 -5.32 -21.30
N ASP A 267 -13.36 -6.16 -21.95
CA ASP A 267 -13.83 -7.28 -22.77
C ASP A 267 -14.29 -8.49 -21.92
N GLU A 268 -13.65 -8.72 -20.78
CA GLU A 268 -13.79 -9.97 -20.01
C GLU A 268 -14.60 -9.83 -18.71
N LEU A 269 -14.63 -8.66 -18.05
CA LEU A 269 -15.41 -8.49 -16.83
C LEU A 269 -16.92 -8.44 -17.10
N GLN A 270 -17.68 -9.04 -16.20
CA GLN A 270 -19.15 -8.98 -16.24
C GLN A 270 -19.67 -7.57 -15.93
N PRO A 271 -20.80 -7.15 -16.51
CA PRO A 271 -21.48 -5.92 -16.13
C PRO A 271 -21.70 -5.82 -14.62
N GLY A 272 -21.44 -4.64 -14.07
CA GLY A 272 -21.48 -4.34 -12.65
C GLY A 272 -20.19 -4.65 -11.89
N ALA A 273 -19.21 -5.40 -12.45
CA ALA A 273 -17.92 -5.66 -11.82
C ALA A 273 -17.16 -4.35 -11.49
N ALA A 274 -16.44 -4.33 -10.38
CA ALA A 274 -15.74 -3.14 -9.90
C ALA A 274 -14.22 -3.27 -10.13
N VAL A 275 -13.59 -2.20 -10.61
CA VAL A 275 -12.13 -2.07 -10.74
C VAL A 275 -11.68 -0.89 -9.90
N LEU A 276 -10.75 -1.13 -8.97
CA LEU A 276 -10.18 -0.11 -8.10
C LEU A 276 -8.67 -0.04 -8.31
N TRP A 277 -8.16 1.18 -8.49
CA TRP A 277 -6.71 1.42 -8.48
C TRP A 277 -6.38 2.77 -7.87
N ARG A 278 -5.08 2.95 -7.60
CA ARG A 278 -4.52 4.19 -7.11
C ARG A 278 -3.42 4.65 -8.07
N GLN A 279 -3.19 5.95 -8.13
CA GLN A 279 -2.09 6.54 -8.91
C GLN A 279 -1.13 7.26 -7.99
N LEU A 280 0.16 7.16 -8.30
CA LEU A 280 1.25 7.74 -7.51
C LEU A 280 2.20 8.49 -8.43
N ASN A 281 2.17 9.82 -8.34
CA ASN A 281 3.14 10.71 -9.00
C ASN A 281 3.23 10.45 -10.52
N ASP A 282 2.12 10.08 -11.14
CA ASP A 282 1.99 9.77 -12.56
C ASP A 282 1.01 10.77 -13.20
N PRO A 283 1.49 11.67 -14.09
CA PRO A 283 0.66 12.71 -14.69
C PRO A 283 -0.26 12.20 -15.81
N ARG A 284 -0.17 10.92 -16.20
CA ARG A 284 -0.96 10.36 -17.30
C ARG A 284 -2.44 10.25 -16.92
N ASP A 285 -3.31 10.51 -17.89
CA ASP A 285 -4.75 10.23 -17.78
C ASP A 285 -5.01 8.73 -17.94
N LEU A 286 -4.95 8.00 -16.83
CA LEU A 286 -5.21 6.56 -16.83
C LEU A 286 -6.70 6.23 -16.89
N LEU A 287 -7.57 7.10 -16.39
CA LEU A 287 -9.02 6.92 -16.44
C LEU A 287 -9.52 6.88 -17.89
N GLY A 288 -8.99 7.77 -18.74
CA GLY A 288 -9.31 7.80 -20.16
C GLY A 288 -9.02 6.50 -20.93
N ARG A 289 -8.21 5.58 -20.39
CA ARG A 289 -7.92 4.26 -21.00
C ARG A 289 -9.05 3.24 -20.82
N PHE A 290 -9.92 3.43 -19.83
CA PHE A 290 -11.07 2.55 -19.58
C PHE A 290 -12.31 2.90 -20.43
N ASP A 291 -12.23 3.97 -21.24
CA ASP A 291 -13.21 4.41 -22.24
C ASP A 291 -14.67 4.36 -21.75
N THR A 292 -15.64 4.20 -22.65
CA THR A 292 -17.07 4.08 -22.35
C THR A 292 -17.47 2.72 -21.74
N ALA A 293 -16.54 1.79 -21.52
CA ALA A 293 -16.83 0.47 -20.96
C ALA A 293 -17.06 0.50 -19.44
N PHE A 294 -16.56 1.53 -18.76
CA PHE A 294 -16.70 1.74 -17.32
C PHE A 294 -17.43 3.05 -17.01
N GLU A 295 -18.14 3.05 -15.88
CA GLU A 295 -18.70 4.23 -15.26
C GLU A 295 -17.83 4.65 -14.08
N PHE A 296 -17.46 5.92 -14.05
CA PHE A 296 -16.68 6.56 -13.00
C PHE A 296 -17.49 7.69 -12.36
N ASP A 297 -17.38 7.83 -11.04
CA ASP A 297 -17.97 8.93 -10.27
C ASP A 297 -16.84 9.73 -9.63
N ALA A 298 -16.51 10.88 -10.22
CA ALA A 298 -15.43 11.75 -9.76
C ALA A 298 -15.63 12.23 -8.32
N ASP A 299 -16.87 12.46 -7.88
CA ASP A 299 -17.14 12.86 -6.51
C ASP A 299 -16.92 11.68 -5.55
N ARG A 300 -17.22 10.45 -5.98
CA ARG A 300 -16.91 9.23 -5.20
C ARG A 300 -15.40 9.02 -5.10
N ASP A 301 -14.68 9.12 -6.20
CA ASP A 301 -13.22 9.00 -6.25
C ASP A 301 -12.54 10.02 -5.33
N ALA A 302 -12.99 11.28 -5.36
CA ALA A 302 -12.51 12.32 -4.44
C ALA A 302 -12.79 11.98 -2.96
N ARG A 303 -13.97 11.43 -2.64
CA ARG A 303 -14.29 10.97 -1.28
C ARG A 303 -13.44 9.77 -0.85
N LEU A 304 -13.12 8.85 -1.76
CA LEU A 304 -12.23 7.72 -1.49
C LEU A 304 -10.81 8.21 -1.20
N LEU A 305 -10.29 9.11 -2.04
CA LEU A 305 -8.97 9.73 -1.85
C LEU A 305 -8.89 10.48 -0.51
N ALA A 306 -9.93 11.24 -0.13
CA ALA A 306 -9.97 11.96 1.14
C ALA A 306 -9.91 11.04 2.38
N ARG A 307 -10.36 9.79 2.24
CA ARG A 307 -10.32 8.75 3.28
C ARG A 307 -9.03 7.92 3.27
N GLU A 308 -8.23 8.00 2.22
CA GLU A 308 -6.99 7.25 2.09
C GLU A 308 -5.96 7.73 3.14
N ARG A 309 -5.55 6.82 4.02
CA ARG A 309 -4.63 7.11 5.14
C ARG A 309 -3.16 6.80 4.86
N SER A 310 -2.82 6.02 3.83
CA SER A 310 -1.41 5.70 3.52
C SER A 310 -0.57 6.91 3.14
N ALA A 311 -1.26 7.96 2.67
CA ALA A 311 -0.75 9.24 2.22
C ALA A 311 -0.07 9.21 0.85
N PHE A 312 0.02 8.07 0.16
CA PHE A 312 0.99 7.94 -0.95
C PHE A 312 0.44 8.34 -2.32
N TYR A 313 -0.88 8.38 -2.49
CA TYR A 313 -1.51 8.46 -3.81
C TYR A 313 -2.18 9.79 -4.05
N ASP A 314 -1.97 10.38 -5.22
CA ASP A 314 -2.64 11.60 -5.65
C ASP A 314 -4.03 11.34 -6.24
N ALA A 315 -4.34 10.10 -6.63
CA ALA A 315 -5.68 9.70 -7.03
C ALA A 315 -6.06 8.27 -6.58
N VAL A 316 -7.36 8.06 -6.41
CA VAL A 316 -8.01 6.76 -6.23
C VAL A 316 -9.17 6.72 -7.22
N HIS A 317 -9.26 5.69 -8.05
CA HIS A 317 -10.28 5.57 -9.08
C HIS A 317 -11.06 4.28 -8.92
N LEU A 318 -12.39 4.39 -8.91
CA LEU A 318 -13.31 3.26 -8.88
C LEU A 318 -14.18 3.25 -10.15
N GLY A 319 -13.93 2.28 -11.02
CA GLY A 319 -14.74 2.04 -12.21
C GLY A 319 -15.73 0.91 -12.00
N LEU A 320 -16.98 1.09 -12.42
CA LEU A 320 -17.97 0.02 -12.53
C LEU A 320 -18.15 -0.37 -13.98
N ARG A 321 -18.01 -1.66 -14.31
CA ARG A 321 -18.22 -2.17 -15.66
C ARG A 321 -19.67 -1.96 -16.07
N ARG A 322 -19.90 -1.35 -17.23
CA ARG A 322 -21.24 -1.17 -17.82
C ARG A 322 -21.84 -2.46 -18.35
#